data_AF-A0A517P6U1-F1
#
_entry.id   AF-A0A517P6U1-F1
#
_cell.length_a   1.000
_cell.length_b   1.000
_cell.length_c   1.000
_cell.angle_alpha   90.00
_cell.angle_beta   90.00
_cell.angle_gamma   90.00
#
_symmetry.space_group_name_H-M   'P 1'
#
loop_
_entity.id
_entity.type
_entity.pdbx_description
1 polymer ?
#
loop_
_entity_poly.entity_id
_entity_poly.type
_entity_poly.pdbx_seq_one_letter_code
_entity_poly.pdbx_strand_id
1 'polypeptide(L)'
;MNYEDVCSVEEIPPNELRAFEVNGAFVAVAHLPGPNGDAAGGTFTAMEDSCPHAGAPLSDGHLEPGGCGEDGEPDVHGATVVCPLHAWRFDCRTGKWCDAPKGKVRVETYPVKIEAGRVLVHVPD
;
A
#
# COMPACT_ATOMS: atom_id res chain seq x y z
N MET A 1 3.23 -7.20 -19.59
CA MET A 1 2.93 -6.43 -18.39
C MET A 1 1.65 -5.67 -18.64
N ASN A 2 0.50 -6.24 -18.27
CA ASN A 2 -0.81 -5.61 -18.48
C ASN A 2 -1.21 -4.84 -17.23
N TYR A 3 -1.53 -3.55 -17.36
CA TYR A 3 -2.05 -2.74 -16.26
C TYR A 3 -3.57 -2.79 -16.33
N GLU A 4 -4.21 -3.06 -15.20
CA GLU A 4 -5.68 -3.05 -15.06
C GLU A 4 -6.12 -1.75 -14.40
N ASP A 5 -7.16 -1.12 -14.96
CA ASP A 5 -7.81 0.05 -14.37
C ASP A 5 -8.67 -0.40 -13.17
N VAL A 6 -8.33 0.08 -11.96
CA VAL A 6 -9.03 -0.32 -10.73
C VAL A 6 -10.06 0.71 -10.26
N CYS A 7 -9.76 2.00 -10.34
CA CYS A 7 -10.66 3.08 -9.91
C CYS A 7 -10.20 4.46 -10.39
N SER A 8 -11.02 5.48 -10.17
CA SER A 8 -10.58 6.87 -10.26
C SER A 8 -9.73 7.26 -9.05
N VAL A 9 -8.85 8.25 -9.22
CA VAL A 9 -8.05 8.79 -8.10
C VAL A 9 -8.90 9.43 -6.99
N GLU A 10 -10.13 9.84 -7.30
CA GLU A 10 -11.05 10.47 -6.33
C GLU A 10 -11.71 9.44 -5.41
N GLU A 11 -11.78 8.17 -5.81
CA GLU A 11 -12.38 7.10 -5.01
C GLU A 11 -11.52 6.73 -3.80
N ILE A 12 -10.22 7.06 -3.81
CA ILE A 12 -9.32 6.84 -2.67
C ILE A 12 -8.79 8.21 -2.23
N PRO A 13 -9.45 8.88 -1.27
CA PRO A 13 -8.95 10.10 -0.65
C PRO A 13 -7.54 9.94 -0.05
N PRO A 14 -6.80 11.05 0.13
CA PRO A 14 -5.51 11.00 0.80
C PRO A 14 -5.63 10.36 2.18
N ASN A 15 -4.64 9.53 2.53
CA ASN A 15 -4.59 8.77 3.78
C ASN A 15 -5.65 7.65 3.90
N GLU A 16 -6.28 7.25 2.80
CA GLU A 16 -7.15 6.07 2.73
C GLU A 16 -6.52 4.94 1.90
N LEU A 17 -7.06 3.75 2.05
CA LEU A 17 -6.75 2.58 1.26
C LEU A 17 -8.02 1.77 0.97
N ARG A 18 -8.05 1.06 -0.17
CA ARG A 18 -9.17 0.22 -0.60
C ARG A 18 -8.69 -1.05 -1.26
N ALA A 19 -9.47 -2.12 -1.14
CA ALA A 19 -9.21 -3.38 -1.82
C ALA A 19 -9.85 -3.41 -3.22
N PHE A 20 -9.14 -4.01 -4.17
CA PHE A 20 -9.61 -4.28 -5.53
C PHE A 20 -9.21 -5.70 -5.93
N GLU A 21 -10.05 -6.37 -6.72
CA GLU A 21 -9.67 -7.64 -7.33
C GLU A 21 -8.99 -7.37 -8.68
N VAL A 22 -7.76 -7.87 -8.85
CA VAL A 22 -6.95 -7.69 -10.06
C VAL A 22 -6.34 -9.03 -10.43
N ASN A 23 -6.68 -9.57 -11.61
CA ASN A 23 -6.21 -10.88 -12.07
C ASN A 23 -6.41 -12.02 -11.05
N GLY A 24 -7.47 -11.95 -10.24
CA GLY A 24 -7.79 -12.95 -9.22
C GLY A 24 -7.03 -12.80 -7.90
N ALA A 25 -6.15 -11.79 -7.76
CA ALA A 25 -5.54 -11.38 -6.50
C ALA A 25 -6.33 -10.23 -5.86
N PHE A 26 -6.37 -10.18 -4.53
CA PHE A 26 -6.91 -9.03 -3.80
C PHE A 26 -5.77 -8.05 -3.50
N VAL A 27 -5.96 -6.80 -3.93
CA VAL A 27 -4.93 -5.76 -3.87
C VAL A 27 -5.41 -4.58 -3.04
N ALA A 28 -4.70 -4.28 -1.95
CA ALA A 28 -4.86 -3.04 -1.20
C ALA A 28 -4.14 -1.91 -1.91
N VAL A 29 -4.89 -0.91 -2.39
CA VAL A 29 -4.37 0.31 -3.00
C VAL A 29 -4.50 1.45 -2.00
N ALA A 30 -3.38 2.08 -1.65
CA ALA A 30 -3.32 3.18 -0.69
C ALA A 30 -2.95 4.51 -1.37
N HIS A 31 -3.61 5.59 -0.98
CA HIS A 31 -3.26 6.96 -1.39
C HIS A 31 -2.46 7.65 -0.28
N LEU A 32 -1.16 7.73 -0.49
CA LEU A 32 -0.24 8.44 0.39
C LEU A 32 -0.38 9.95 0.17
N PRO A 33 -0.68 10.74 1.23
CA PRO A 33 -0.85 12.17 1.08
C PRO A 33 0.46 12.86 0.70
N GLY A 34 0.33 14.03 0.06
CA GLY A 34 1.45 14.93 -0.22
C GLY A 34 1.97 15.62 1.06
N PRO A 35 2.99 16.48 0.94
CA PRO A 35 3.68 17.11 2.07
C PRO A 35 2.78 17.91 3.02
N ASN A 36 1.63 18.38 2.54
CA ASN A 36 0.67 19.17 3.31
C ASN A 36 -0.52 18.34 3.85
N GLY A 37 -0.51 17.02 3.65
CA GLY A 37 -1.62 16.14 4.04
C GLY A 37 -2.76 16.05 3.02
N ASP A 38 -2.67 16.76 1.89
CA ASP A 38 -3.66 16.74 0.80
C ASP A 38 -3.25 15.77 -0.33
N ALA A 39 -4.05 15.71 -1.39
CA ALA A 39 -3.76 14.87 -2.56
C ALA A 39 -2.60 15.42 -3.42
N ALA A 40 -2.26 16.70 -3.29
CA ALA A 40 -1.33 17.36 -4.19
C ALA A 40 0.10 16.92 -3.88
N GLY A 41 0.73 16.26 -4.86
CA GLY A 41 2.04 15.64 -4.67
C GLY A 41 2.00 14.34 -3.86
N GLY A 42 0.81 13.80 -3.60
CA GLY A 42 0.61 12.46 -3.08
C GLY A 42 0.96 11.38 -4.10
N THR A 43 1.00 10.13 -3.63
CA THR A 43 1.33 8.97 -4.47
C THR A 43 0.41 7.80 -4.16
N PHE A 44 0.23 6.91 -5.13
CA PHE A 44 -0.53 5.68 -4.96
C PHE A 44 0.42 4.50 -4.86
N THR A 45 0.12 3.58 -3.96
CA THR A 45 0.86 2.32 -3.76
C THR A 45 -0.12 1.16 -3.77
N ALA A 46 0.34 -0.03 -4.14
CA ALA A 46 -0.47 -1.23 -4.17
C ALA A 46 0.29 -2.41 -3.58
N MET A 47 -0.39 -3.23 -2.78
CA MET A 47 0.16 -4.45 -2.19
C MET A 47 -0.90 -5.54 -2.08
N GLU A 48 -0.48 -6.78 -1.89
CA GLU A 48 -1.38 -7.89 -1.57
C GLU A 48 -2.22 -7.53 -0.33
N ASP A 49 -3.54 -7.70 -0.43
CA ASP A 49 -4.45 -7.31 0.64
C ASP A 49 -4.43 -8.31 1.81
N SER A 50 -3.90 -9.52 1.62
CA SER A 50 -3.77 -10.50 2.68
C SER A 50 -2.53 -10.27 3.56
N CYS A 51 -2.75 -9.90 4.83
CA CYS A 51 -1.66 -9.82 5.81
C CYS A 51 -0.91 -11.17 5.93
N PRO A 52 0.43 -11.21 5.71
CA PRO A 52 1.20 -12.45 5.67
C PRO A 52 1.30 -13.19 7.02
N HIS A 53 0.82 -12.57 8.10
CA HIS A 53 0.75 -13.20 9.41
C HIS A 53 -0.43 -14.16 9.55
N ALA A 54 -1.64 -13.69 9.26
CA ALA A 54 -2.89 -14.42 9.55
C ALA A 54 -4.02 -14.19 8.52
N GLY A 55 -3.72 -13.58 7.38
CA GLY A 55 -4.65 -13.41 6.26
C GLY A 55 -5.71 -12.33 6.44
N ALA A 56 -5.57 -11.44 7.43
CA ALA A 56 -6.48 -10.31 7.59
C ALA A 56 -6.34 -9.33 6.41
N PRO A 57 -7.46 -8.80 5.87
CA PRO A 57 -7.42 -7.74 4.86
C PRO A 57 -6.68 -6.52 5.41
N LEU A 58 -5.63 -6.09 4.72
CA LEU A 58 -4.87 -4.89 5.07
C LEU A 58 -5.68 -3.64 4.77
N SER A 59 -6.56 -3.69 3.78
CA SER A 59 -7.49 -2.61 3.44
C SER A 59 -8.47 -2.26 4.55
N ASP A 60 -8.75 -3.19 5.46
CA ASP A 60 -9.59 -2.97 6.64
C ASP A 60 -8.81 -2.31 7.80
N GLY A 61 -7.50 -2.12 7.62
CA GLY A 61 -6.63 -1.40 8.54
C GLY A 61 -6.65 0.11 8.35
N HIS A 62 -5.57 0.76 8.75
CA HIS A 62 -5.39 2.21 8.56
C HIS A 62 -3.94 2.54 8.20
N LEU A 63 -3.74 3.72 7.61
CA LEU A 63 -2.41 4.23 7.31
C LEU A 63 -1.86 5.03 8.49
N GLU A 64 -0.56 4.85 8.77
CA GLU A 64 0.20 5.66 9.71
C GLU A 64 1.41 6.31 9.02
N PRO A 65 1.79 7.54 9.41
CA PRO A 65 2.98 8.19 8.90
C PRO A 65 4.25 7.46 9.34
N GLY A 66 5.28 7.55 8.50
CA GLY A 66 6.55 6.87 8.69
C GLY A 66 6.56 5.47 8.09
N GLY A 67 7.74 4.87 8.00
CA GLY A 67 7.93 3.54 7.45
C GLY A 67 9.26 2.96 7.83
N CYS A 68 9.60 1.85 7.23
CA CYS A 68 10.93 1.26 7.33
C CYS A 68 11.52 1.24 5.93
N GLY A 69 12.69 1.86 5.77
CA GLY A 69 13.45 1.80 4.54
C GLY A 69 13.84 0.36 4.20
N GLU A 70 14.34 0.15 2.98
CA GLU A 70 14.87 -1.16 2.56
C GLU A 70 16.00 -1.65 3.48
N ASP A 71 16.79 -0.74 4.04
CA ASP A 71 17.82 -1.02 5.06
C ASP A 71 17.24 -1.37 6.43
N GLY A 72 15.96 -1.04 6.67
CA GLY A 72 15.25 -1.31 7.91
C GLY A 72 15.31 -0.16 8.92
N GLU A 73 15.93 0.95 8.55
CA GLU A 73 15.95 2.14 9.38
C GLU A 73 14.59 2.86 9.29
N PRO A 74 14.19 3.61 10.33
CA PRO A 74 12.99 4.41 10.29
C PRO A 74 13.05 5.44 9.15
N ASP A 75 12.04 5.42 8.28
CA ASP A 75 11.85 6.42 7.23
C ASP A 75 10.67 7.32 7.61
N VAL A 76 10.98 8.55 8.05
CA VAL A 76 9.96 9.54 8.45
C VAL A 76 9.16 10.10 7.27
N HIS A 77 9.61 9.85 6.04
CA HIS A 77 8.93 10.25 4.81
C HIS A 77 8.11 9.10 4.19
N GLY A 78 8.11 7.93 4.82
CA GLY A 78 7.30 6.78 4.43
C GLY A 78 5.88 6.83 4.99
N ALA A 79 5.16 5.75 4.72
CA ALA A 79 3.88 5.44 5.34
C ALA A 79 3.79 3.93 5.55
N THR A 80 3.01 3.52 6.54
CA THR A 80 2.74 2.11 6.81
C THR A 80 1.24 1.84 6.79
N VAL A 81 0.87 0.64 6.36
CA VAL A 81 -0.44 0.09 6.67
C VAL A 81 -0.35 -0.72 7.96
N VAL A 82 -1.27 -0.44 8.87
CA VAL A 82 -1.42 -1.15 10.15
C VAL A 82 -2.49 -2.21 10.00
N CYS A 83 -2.09 -3.47 10.09
CA CYS A 83 -3.03 -4.59 10.02
C CYS A 83 -4.07 -4.51 11.16
N PRO A 84 -5.38 -4.62 10.87
CA PRO A 84 -6.44 -4.41 11.87
C PRO A 84 -6.48 -5.49 12.95
N LEU A 85 -5.88 -6.66 12.71
CA LEU A 85 -5.99 -7.80 13.62
C LEU A 85 -4.93 -7.80 14.72
N HIS A 86 -3.65 -7.63 14.35
CA HIS A 86 -2.51 -7.75 15.27
C HIS A 86 -1.55 -6.56 15.20
N ALA A 87 -1.95 -5.49 14.53
CA ALA A 87 -1.20 -4.24 14.40
C ALA A 87 0.21 -4.40 13.79
N TRP A 88 0.43 -5.44 12.97
CA TRP A 88 1.66 -5.51 12.18
C TRP A 88 1.69 -4.37 11.18
N ARG A 89 2.84 -3.69 11.12
CA ARG A 89 3.03 -2.53 10.24
C ARG A 89 3.88 -2.89 9.04
N PHE A 90 3.38 -2.58 7.85
CA PHE A 90 4.11 -2.82 6.61
C PHE A 90 4.32 -1.50 5.87
N ASP A 91 5.55 -1.23 5.43
CA ASP A 91 5.82 -0.03 4.63
C ASP A 91 5.03 -0.09 3.31
N CYS A 92 4.28 0.96 2.99
CA CYS A 92 3.36 0.96 1.85
C CYS A 92 4.05 0.86 0.49
N ARG A 93 5.33 1.25 0.40
CA ARG A 93 6.07 1.28 -0.86
C ARG A 93 6.81 -0.02 -1.11
N THR A 94 7.32 -0.62 -0.04
CA THR A 94 8.19 -1.80 -0.11
C THR A 94 7.50 -3.08 0.33
N GLY A 95 6.42 -3.01 1.10
CA GLY A 95 5.75 -4.13 1.75
C GLY A 95 6.51 -4.70 2.96
N LYS A 96 7.67 -4.13 3.31
CA LYS A 96 8.54 -4.65 4.38
C LYS A 96 7.85 -4.58 5.74
N TRP A 97 7.98 -5.64 6.54
CA TRP A 97 7.49 -5.65 7.91
C TRP A 97 8.37 -4.80 8.83
N CYS A 98 7.81 -3.69 9.32
CA CYS A 98 8.56 -2.68 10.06
C CYS A 98 8.77 -3.01 11.54
N ASP A 99 8.05 -3.98 12.11
CA ASP A 99 8.26 -4.38 13.52
C ASP A 99 9.41 -5.39 13.69
N ALA A 100 9.90 -5.97 12.59
CA ALA A 100 11.15 -6.72 12.56
C ALA A 100 11.93 -6.41 11.28
N PRO A 101 12.59 -5.23 11.20
CA PRO A 101 13.18 -4.71 9.96
C PRO A 101 14.38 -5.53 9.43
N LYS A 102 14.95 -6.41 10.25
CA LYS A 102 15.98 -7.39 9.85
C LYS A 102 15.39 -8.73 9.37
N GLY A 103 14.07 -8.90 9.50
CA GLY A 103 13.33 -10.05 9.04
C GLY A 103 13.16 -10.05 7.52
N LYS A 104 12.72 -11.19 6.99
CA LYS A 104 12.45 -11.38 5.55
C LYS A 104 10.96 -11.28 5.20
N VAL A 105 10.11 -11.05 6.19
CA VAL A 105 8.67 -10.98 5.97
C VAL A 105 8.31 -9.67 5.28
N ARG A 106 7.53 -9.78 4.22
CA ARG A 106 7.05 -8.69 3.40
C ARG A 106 5.70 -9.05 2.80
N VAL A 107 4.90 -8.03 2.56
CA VAL A 107 3.75 -8.08 1.66
C VAL A 107 4.26 -7.88 0.23
N GLU A 108 3.71 -8.61 -0.73
CA GLU A 108 4.02 -8.39 -2.15
C GLU A 108 3.51 -7.00 -2.57
N THR A 109 4.30 -6.25 -3.34
CA THR A 109 3.89 -4.94 -3.85
C THR A 109 3.74 -4.97 -5.36
N TYR A 110 2.79 -4.18 -5.87
CA TYR A 110 2.45 -4.13 -7.28
C TYR A 110 2.71 -2.75 -7.87
N PRO A 111 3.28 -2.65 -9.09
CA PRO A 111 3.44 -1.37 -9.76
C PRO A 111 2.11 -0.65 -9.96
N VAL A 112 2.09 0.64 -9.65
CA VAL A 112 0.95 1.53 -9.85
C VAL A 112 1.31 2.62 -10.84
N LYS A 113 0.35 2.96 -11.71
CA LYS A 113 0.43 4.11 -12.61
C LYS A 113 -0.84 4.93 -12.53
N ILE A 114 -0.70 6.25 -12.67
CA ILE A 114 -1.85 7.15 -12.84
C ILE A 114 -1.91 7.61 -14.30
N GLU A 115 -3.04 7.39 -14.98
CA GLU A 115 -3.28 7.91 -16.33
C GLU A 115 -4.70 8.49 -16.42
N ALA A 116 -4.82 9.71 -16.94
CA ALA A 116 -6.11 10.37 -17.15
C ALA A 116 -7.05 10.34 -15.91
N GLY A 117 -6.48 10.45 -14.69
CA GLY A 117 -7.25 10.40 -13.44
C GLY A 117 -7.68 9.00 -12.99
N ARG A 118 -7.17 7.95 -13.62
CA ARG A 118 -7.38 6.54 -13.26
C ARG A 118 -6.15 5.98 -12.55
N VAL A 119 -6.40 5.12 -11.56
CA VAL A 119 -5.39 4.30 -10.91
C VAL A 119 -5.30 2.98 -11.66
N LEU A 120 -4.12 2.64 -12.14
CA LEU A 120 -3.85 1.39 -12.83
C LEU A 120 -2.85 0.55 -12.06
N VAL A 121 -3.11 -0.74 -11.92
CA VAL A 121 -2.27 -1.67 -11.16
C VAL A 121 -1.80 -2.81 -12.06
N HIS A 122 -0.54 -3.21 -11.92
CA HIS A 122 0.01 -4.36 -12.62
C HIS A 122 0.23 -5.53 -11.66
N VAL A 123 -0.64 -6.55 -11.75
CA VAL A 123 -0.45 -7.85 -11.07
C VAL A 123 0.05 -8.86 -12.10
N PRO A 124 1.23 -9.48 -11.90
CA PRO A 124 1.74 -10.53 -12.79
C PRO A 124 0.79 -11.73 -12.89
N ASP A 125 0.75 -12.37 -14.06
CA ASP A 125 -0.01 -13.61 -14.31
C ASP A 125 0.52 -14.83 -13.54
#